data_AF-A0A1J5D6N2-F1
#
_entry.id   AF-A0A1J5D6N2-F1
#
_cell.length_a   1.000
_cell.length_b   1.000
_cell.length_c   1.000
_cell.angle_alpha   90.00
_cell.angle_beta   90.00
_cell.angle_gamma   90.00
#
_symmetry.space_group_name_H-M   'P 1'
#
loop_
_entity.id
_entity.type
_entity.pdbx_description
1 polymer ?
#
loop_
_entity_poly.entity_id
_entity_poly.type
_entity_poly.pdbx_seq_one_letter_code
_entity_poly.pdbx_strand_id
1 'polypeptide(L)'
;MSVRRLDTLDDAAARAEARRLALVAAARWEKEQGWFNIPTQRTQAADDGASPFEMGMLALFRCARGEDVPGFIVRSFIEDLLTLMFAGLGSGVLAIPAWNKMADRPWALAWRLAETRLDLADGQSVKVDDLAVLCGLDGDDLESALRALSAPTSGLVAAAHARRILDSLCVPASALPPDPKSPTS
;
A
#
# COMPACT_ATOMS: atom_id res chain seq x y z
N MET A 1 18.09 -3.65 1.45
CA MET A 1 16.89 -3.93 2.26
C MET A 1 16.18 -5.10 1.63
N SER A 2 15.77 -6.12 2.40
CA SER A 2 14.99 -7.25 1.85
C SER A 2 13.64 -6.72 1.35
N VAL A 3 13.34 -6.99 0.08
CA VAL A 3 12.09 -6.59 -0.57
C VAL A 3 10.96 -7.33 0.15
N ARG A 4 10.11 -6.59 0.87
CA ARG A 4 8.97 -7.21 1.55
C ARG A 4 8.00 -7.74 0.51
N ARG A 5 7.73 -9.03 0.59
CA ARG A 5 6.90 -9.71 -0.39
C ARG A 5 5.44 -9.26 -0.27
N LEU A 6 4.82 -9.07 -1.43
CA LEU A 6 3.40 -8.72 -1.61
C LEU A 6 2.46 -9.84 -1.12
N ASP A 7 2.99 -11.02 -0.83
CA ASP A 7 2.26 -12.18 -0.27
C ASP A 7 1.61 -11.89 1.08
N THR A 8 2.12 -10.90 1.82
CA THR A 8 1.56 -10.43 3.09
C THR A 8 0.31 -9.53 2.94
N LEU A 9 -0.05 -9.13 1.71
CA LEU A 9 -1.17 -8.24 1.44
C LEU A 9 -2.43 -9.00 1.02
N ASP A 10 -2.89 -9.97 1.81
CA ASP A 10 -4.13 -10.71 1.55
C ASP A 10 -5.39 -10.02 2.15
N ASP A 11 -6.59 -10.48 1.74
CA ASP A 11 -7.85 -9.94 2.26
C ASP A 11 -8.02 -10.21 3.77
N ALA A 12 -7.39 -11.26 4.30
CA ALA A 12 -7.43 -11.58 5.72
C ALA A 12 -6.61 -10.56 6.55
N ALA A 13 -5.44 -10.18 6.06
CA ALA A 13 -4.58 -9.15 6.62
C ALA A 13 -5.26 -7.78 6.56
N ALA A 14 -5.95 -7.45 5.46
CA ALA A 14 -6.75 -6.24 5.35
C ALA A 14 -7.81 -6.17 6.46
N ARG A 15 -8.59 -7.24 6.66
CA ARG A 15 -9.61 -7.31 7.72
C ARG A 15 -9.00 -7.26 9.12
N ALA A 16 -7.87 -7.93 9.34
CA ALA A 16 -7.17 -7.91 10.62
C ALA A 16 -6.67 -6.50 10.96
N GLU A 17 -6.08 -5.79 10.01
CA GLU A 17 -5.64 -4.40 10.20
C GLU A 17 -6.83 -3.44 10.36
N ALA A 18 -7.93 -3.64 9.62
CA ALA A 18 -9.14 -2.86 9.79
C ALA A 18 -9.70 -2.97 11.22
N ARG A 19 -9.86 -4.20 11.73
CA ARG A 19 -10.32 -4.45 13.11
C ARG A 19 -9.38 -3.84 14.14
N ARG A 20 -8.07 -4.02 13.96
CA ARG A 20 -7.07 -3.48 14.89
C ARG A 20 -7.13 -1.95 14.94
N LEU A 21 -7.19 -1.28 13.79
CA LEU A 21 -7.27 0.18 13.73
C LEU A 21 -8.59 0.69 14.31
N ALA A 22 -9.71 0.00 14.07
CA ALA A 22 -10.99 0.32 14.70
C ALA A 22 -10.92 0.21 16.23
N LEU A 23 -10.28 -0.83 16.78
CA LEU A 23 -10.06 -0.96 18.23
C LEU A 23 -9.20 0.17 18.80
N VAL A 24 -8.12 0.54 18.09
CA VAL A 24 -7.26 1.66 18.50
C VAL A 24 -8.02 2.99 18.46
N ALA A 25 -8.82 3.21 17.43
CA ALA A 25 -9.66 4.40 17.28
C ALA A 25 -10.72 4.48 18.39
N ALA A 26 -11.41 3.37 18.69
CA ALA A 26 -12.39 3.30 19.77
C ALA A 26 -11.76 3.58 21.14
N ALA A 27 -10.63 2.93 21.46
CA ALA A 27 -9.90 3.17 22.70
C ALA A 27 -9.43 4.62 22.84
N ARG A 28 -9.07 5.26 21.71
CA ARG A 28 -8.71 6.68 21.67
C ARG A 28 -9.93 7.57 21.95
N TRP A 29 -11.06 7.29 21.31
CA TRP A 29 -12.29 8.04 21.49
C TRP A 29 -12.78 7.97 22.94
N GLU A 30 -12.77 6.79 23.56
CA GLU A 30 -13.11 6.61 24.98
C GLU A 30 -12.21 7.45 25.91
N LYS A 31 -10.90 7.48 25.63
CA LYS A 31 -9.95 8.27 26.40
C LYS A 31 -10.18 9.79 26.24
N GLU A 32 -10.39 10.26 25.02
CA GLU A 32 -10.69 11.67 24.74
C GLU A 32 -12.01 12.09 25.42
N GLN A 33 -13.06 11.27 25.34
CA GLN A 33 -14.32 11.51 26.06
C GLN A 33 -14.10 11.64 27.56
N GLY A 34 -13.30 10.75 28.16
CA GLY A 34 -12.96 10.79 29.59
C GLY A 34 -12.19 12.05 30.01
N TRP A 35 -11.42 12.66 29.11
CA TRP A 35 -10.72 13.92 29.38
C TRP A 35 -11.59 15.16 29.20
N PHE A 36 -12.53 15.13 28.27
CA PHE A 36 -13.35 16.30 27.91
C PHE A 36 -14.77 16.26 28.47
N ASN A 37 -15.12 15.26 29.30
CA ASN A 37 -16.47 15.05 29.85
C ASN A 37 -17.57 15.05 28.78
N ILE A 38 -17.25 14.56 27.58
CA ILE A 38 -18.21 14.46 26.48
C ILE A 38 -19.24 13.37 26.84
N PRO A 39 -20.56 13.64 26.73
CA PRO A 39 -21.59 12.64 27.04
C PRO A 39 -21.36 11.35 26.23
N THR A 40 -21.31 10.23 26.95
CA THR A 40 -21.00 8.91 26.37
C THR A 40 -22.15 8.45 25.49
N GLN A 41 -22.06 8.69 24.18
CA GLN A 41 -22.72 7.79 23.24
C GLN A 41 -21.84 6.55 23.16
N ARG A 42 -22.39 5.38 23.53
CA ARG A 42 -21.75 4.10 23.23
C ARG A 42 -21.55 4.04 21.72
N THR A 43 -20.34 4.31 21.26
CA THR A 43 -19.87 3.81 19.97
C THR A 43 -19.89 2.30 20.12
N GLN A 44 -20.99 1.67 19.70
CA GLN A 44 -20.98 0.25 19.44
C GLN A 44 -19.87 0.05 18.42
N ALA A 45 -18.78 -0.60 18.84
CA ALA A 45 -17.90 -1.25 17.88
C ALA A 45 -18.84 -2.12 17.03
N ALA A 46 -18.98 -1.78 15.75
CA ALA A 46 -19.87 -2.52 14.87
C ALA A 46 -19.31 -3.94 14.78
N ASP A 47 -19.86 -4.84 15.59
CA ASP A 47 -19.55 -6.27 15.60
C ASP A 47 -20.19 -7.01 14.41
N ASP A 48 -20.86 -6.29 13.51
CA ASP A 48 -21.59 -6.85 12.38
C ASP A 48 -20.95 -6.47 11.04
N GLY A 49 -20.32 -7.45 10.39
CA GLY A 49 -20.12 -7.47 8.94
C GLY A 49 -19.27 -6.35 8.35
N ALA A 50 -19.26 -6.29 7.00
CA ALA A 50 -18.41 -5.43 6.19
C ALA A 50 -18.60 -3.93 6.49
N SER A 51 -17.94 -3.43 7.53
CA SER A 51 -17.94 -2.00 7.85
C SER A 51 -17.35 -1.21 6.68
N PRO A 52 -17.78 0.05 6.45
CA PRO A 52 -17.18 0.90 5.42
C PRO A 52 -15.66 1.02 5.55
N PHE A 53 -15.14 0.99 6.78
CA PHE A 53 -13.71 1.01 7.05
C PHE A 53 -13.00 -0.30 6.63
N GLU A 54 -13.60 -1.47 6.89
CA GLU A 54 -13.09 -2.75 6.39
C GLU A 54 -13.09 -2.79 4.86
N MET A 55 -14.15 -2.27 4.23
CA MET A 55 -14.24 -2.17 2.77
C MET A 55 -13.18 -1.23 2.19
N GLY A 56 -12.92 -0.09 2.84
CA GLY A 56 -11.84 0.81 2.46
C GLY A 56 -10.46 0.16 2.59
N MET A 57 -10.21 -0.59 3.66
CA MET A 57 -8.97 -1.34 3.85
C MET A 57 -8.79 -2.44 2.80
N LEU A 58 -9.86 -3.16 2.45
CA LEU A 58 -9.84 -4.13 1.36
C LEU A 58 -9.54 -3.46 0.03
N ALA A 59 -10.18 -2.33 -0.28
CA ALA A 59 -9.92 -1.56 -1.49
C ALA A 59 -8.44 -1.11 -1.58
N LEU A 60 -7.86 -0.67 -0.46
CA LEU A 60 -6.45 -0.31 -0.37
C LEU A 60 -5.52 -1.49 -0.69
N PHE A 61 -5.75 -2.65 -0.06
CA PHE A 61 -4.92 -3.84 -0.26
C PHE A 61 -5.04 -4.38 -1.69
N ARG A 62 -6.25 -4.43 -2.23
CA ARG A 62 -6.51 -4.84 -3.61
C ARG A 62 -5.83 -3.91 -4.60
N CYS A 63 -5.94 -2.60 -4.39
CA CYS A 63 -5.23 -1.61 -5.19
C CYS A 63 -3.71 -1.86 -5.13
N ALA A 64 -3.13 -2.07 -3.94
CA ALA A 64 -1.71 -2.37 -3.79
C ALA A 64 -1.25 -3.63 -4.55
N ARG A 65 -2.10 -4.66 -4.62
CA ARG A 65 -1.86 -5.88 -5.43
C ARG A 65 -2.02 -5.66 -6.94
N GLY A 66 -2.59 -4.53 -7.36
CA GLY A 66 -2.85 -4.22 -8.77
C GLY A 66 -4.20 -4.70 -9.29
N GLU A 67 -5.14 -4.99 -8.40
CA GLU A 67 -6.52 -5.26 -8.79
C GLU A 67 -7.24 -4.00 -9.27
N ASP A 68 -8.26 -4.20 -10.11
CA ASP A 68 -9.09 -3.14 -10.64
C ASP A 68 -9.99 -2.55 -9.54
N VAL A 69 -9.50 -1.47 -8.92
CA VAL A 69 -10.20 -0.71 -7.89
C VAL A 69 -10.25 0.75 -8.33
N PRO A 70 -11.42 1.40 -8.35
CA PRO A 70 -11.52 2.81 -8.70
C PRO A 70 -10.66 3.70 -7.81
N GLY A 71 -9.75 4.46 -8.40
CA GLY A 71 -8.74 5.22 -7.64
C GLY A 71 -9.32 6.26 -6.68
N PHE A 72 -10.49 6.84 -6.99
CA PHE A 72 -11.15 7.80 -6.10
C PHE A 72 -11.58 7.17 -4.76
N ILE A 73 -11.94 5.88 -4.75
CA ILE A 73 -12.30 5.16 -3.52
C ILE A 73 -11.07 5.02 -2.62
N VAL A 74 -9.94 4.64 -3.22
CA VAL A 74 -8.68 4.43 -2.51
C VAL A 74 -8.13 5.75 -1.96
N ARG A 75 -8.15 6.82 -2.77
CA ARG A 75 -7.71 8.17 -2.35
C ARG A 75 -8.56 8.70 -1.19
N SER A 76 -9.89 8.64 -1.31
CA SER A 76 -10.80 9.05 -0.22
C SER A 76 -10.53 8.26 1.07
N PHE A 77 -10.31 6.94 0.96
CA PHE A 77 -10.00 6.13 2.14
C PHE A 77 -8.63 6.45 2.75
N ILE A 78 -7.61 6.72 1.94
CA ILE A 78 -6.29 7.14 2.44
C ILE A 78 -6.44 8.45 3.24
N GLU A 79 -7.20 9.42 2.75
CA GLU A 79 -7.45 10.68 3.47
C GLU A 79 -8.13 10.44 4.83
N ASP A 80 -9.16 9.58 4.86
CA ASP A 80 -9.84 9.17 6.10
C ASP A 80 -8.89 8.45 7.06
N LEU A 81 -8.06 7.54 6.53
CA LEU A 81 -7.07 6.80 7.29
C LEU A 81 -6.01 7.73 7.90
N LEU A 82 -5.50 8.70 7.13
CA LEU A 82 -4.55 9.69 7.62
C LEU A 82 -5.18 10.59 8.68
N THR A 83 -6.42 11.01 8.47
CA THR A 83 -7.18 11.77 9.46
C THR A 83 -7.31 10.97 10.75
N LEU A 84 -7.68 9.68 10.68
CA LEU A 84 -7.76 8.82 11.85
C LEU A 84 -6.40 8.70 12.58
N MET A 85 -5.33 8.51 11.82
CA MET A 85 -3.97 8.33 12.35
C MET A 85 -3.36 9.62 12.91
N PHE A 86 -3.70 10.78 12.33
CA PHE A 86 -2.98 12.03 12.53
C PHE A 86 -3.81 13.21 13.05
N ALA A 87 -5.14 13.22 12.91
CA ALA A 87 -5.99 14.22 13.57
C ALA A 87 -6.01 14.07 15.11
N GLY A 88 -5.17 13.19 15.67
CA GLY A 88 -4.81 13.12 17.10
C GLY A 88 -3.45 13.68 17.47
N LEU A 89 -2.68 14.21 16.52
CA LEU A 89 -1.33 14.73 16.75
C LEU A 89 -1.27 16.00 17.64
N GLY A 90 -2.40 16.46 18.18
CA GLY A 90 -2.40 17.42 19.29
C GLY A 90 -2.15 16.82 20.67
N SER A 91 -2.17 15.49 20.84
CA SER A 91 -2.04 14.83 22.16
C SER A 91 -0.84 13.89 22.20
N GLY A 92 0.28 14.35 22.75
CA GLY A 92 1.52 13.57 22.94
C GLY A 92 1.43 12.42 23.96
N VAL A 93 0.24 11.89 24.25
CA VAL A 93 -0.01 10.98 25.39
C VAL A 93 -0.78 9.72 24.95
N LEU A 94 -0.65 9.28 23.70
CA LEU A 94 -1.34 8.08 23.21
C LEU A 94 -0.39 7.13 22.46
N ALA A 95 -0.49 5.85 22.81
CA ALA A 95 0.37 4.75 22.36
C ALA A 95 0.12 4.35 20.90
N ILE A 96 0.16 5.31 19.98
CA ILE A 96 0.48 5.01 18.59
C ILE A 96 1.94 4.55 18.60
N PRO A 97 2.28 3.35 18.08
CA PRO A 97 3.67 2.96 17.94
C PRO A 97 4.42 4.10 17.26
N ALA A 98 5.64 4.40 17.69
CA ALA A 98 6.45 5.41 17.00
C ALA A 98 6.41 5.17 15.48
N TRP A 99 6.41 6.24 14.68
CA TRP A 99 6.19 6.18 13.22
C TRP A 99 6.98 5.06 12.52
N ASN A 100 8.21 4.83 12.97
CA ASN A 100 9.06 3.73 12.53
C ASN A 100 8.44 2.33 12.70
N LYS A 101 7.71 2.07 13.79
CA LYS A 101 6.98 0.81 14.03
C LYS A 101 5.69 0.69 13.22
N MET A 102 5.13 1.81 12.76
CA MET A 102 3.93 1.84 11.91
C MET A 102 4.24 1.66 10.45
N ALA A 103 5.36 2.22 9.98
CA ALA A 103 5.87 2.02 8.63
C ALA A 103 6.08 0.54 8.29
N ASP A 104 6.24 -0.30 9.33
CA ASP A 104 6.44 -1.74 9.17
C ASP A 104 5.16 -2.56 8.98
N ARG A 105 3.97 -1.95 9.09
CA ARG A 105 2.70 -2.68 9.12
C ARG A 105 2.19 -2.99 7.71
N PRO A 106 1.39 -4.06 7.52
CA PRO A 106 0.81 -4.41 6.22
C PRO A 106 0.03 -3.26 5.58
N TRP A 107 -0.76 -2.50 6.36
CA TRP A 107 -1.52 -1.36 5.83
C TRP A 107 -0.63 -0.21 5.33
N ALA A 108 0.53 0.02 5.96
CA ALA A 108 1.45 1.07 5.54
C ALA A 108 2.18 0.69 4.24
N LEU A 109 2.53 -0.59 4.10
CA LEU A 109 3.02 -1.14 2.84
C LEU A 109 1.96 -1.05 1.74
N ALA A 110 0.72 -1.46 2.03
CA ALA A 110 -0.40 -1.37 1.10
C ALA A 110 -0.64 0.08 0.65
N TRP A 111 -0.62 1.03 1.59
CA TRP A 111 -0.75 2.45 1.29
C TRP A 111 0.32 2.95 0.32
N ARG A 112 1.60 2.72 0.63
CA ARG A 112 2.71 3.16 -0.24
C ARG A 112 2.60 2.59 -1.66
N LEU A 113 2.23 1.32 -1.77
CA LEU A 113 2.08 0.64 -3.06
C LEU A 113 0.85 1.11 -3.83
N ALA A 114 -0.27 1.32 -3.14
CA ALA A 114 -1.47 1.87 -3.74
C ALA A 114 -1.23 3.29 -4.27
N GLU A 115 -0.57 4.16 -3.50
CA GLU A 115 -0.17 5.49 -3.97
C GLU A 115 0.71 5.42 -5.22
N THR A 116 1.74 4.57 -5.19
CA THR A 116 2.64 4.39 -6.34
C THR A 116 1.86 3.95 -7.59
N ARG A 117 0.88 3.04 -7.44
CA ARG A 117 0.04 2.59 -8.56
C ARG A 117 -0.90 3.68 -9.06
N LEU A 118 -1.50 4.47 -8.17
CA LEU A 118 -2.35 5.60 -8.54
C LEU A 118 -1.55 6.68 -9.27
N ASP A 119 -0.35 6.99 -8.78
CA ASP A 119 0.58 7.92 -9.42
C ASP A 119 0.97 7.41 -10.82
N LEU A 120 1.27 6.12 -10.95
CA LEU A 120 1.52 5.51 -12.25
C LEU A 120 0.31 5.60 -13.17
N ALA A 121 -0.91 5.37 -12.68
CA ALA A 121 -2.15 5.50 -13.46
C ALA A 121 -2.35 6.93 -13.97
N ASP A 122 -2.03 7.92 -13.13
CA ASP A 122 -2.10 9.36 -13.43
C ASP A 122 -0.89 9.88 -14.23
N GLY A 123 0.03 8.99 -14.64
CA GLY A 123 1.19 9.34 -15.45
C GLY A 123 2.31 10.08 -14.70
N GLN A 124 2.27 10.08 -13.38
CA GLN A 124 3.24 10.73 -12.51
C GLN A 124 4.53 9.90 -12.39
N SER A 125 5.65 10.60 -12.15
CA SER A 125 6.92 9.93 -11.88
C SER A 125 6.92 9.32 -10.49
N VAL A 126 7.54 8.14 -10.34
CA VAL A 126 7.58 7.38 -9.08
C VAL A 126 9.01 7.21 -8.59
N LYS A 127 9.20 7.00 -7.29
CA LYS A 127 10.54 6.76 -6.73
C LYS A 127 11.04 5.36 -7.10
N VAL A 128 12.34 5.25 -7.38
CA VAL A 128 13.01 3.96 -7.66
C VAL A 128 12.76 2.95 -6.52
N ASP A 129 12.87 3.38 -5.27
CA ASP A 129 12.67 2.51 -4.10
C ASP A 129 11.24 1.97 -3.99
N ASP A 130 10.26 2.76 -4.41
CA ASP A 130 8.85 2.37 -4.40
C ASP A 130 8.56 1.42 -5.56
N LEU A 131 9.17 1.67 -6.72
CA LEU A 131 9.12 0.79 -7.89
C LEU A 131 9.77 -0.57 -7.60
N ALA A 132 10.89 -0.63 -6.87
CA ALA A 132 11.55 -1.88 -6.48
C ALA A 132 10.60 -2.79 -5.69
N VAL A 133 9.93 -2.21 -4.71
CA VAL A 133 8.98 -2.95 -3.86
C VAL A 133 7.72 -3.33 -4.64
N LEU A 134 7.25 -2.45 -5.54
CA LEU A 134 6.11 -2.75 -6.41
C LEU A 134 6.40 -3.92 -7.37
N CYS A 135 7.60 -3.96 -7.94
CA CYS A 135 8.02 -5.00 -8.87
C CYS A 135 8.48 -6.29 -8.15
N GLY A 136 8.68 -6.26 -6.83
CA GLY A 136 9.24 -7.39 -6.10
C GLY A 136 10.69 -7.69 -6.47
N LEU A 137 11.41 -6.72 -7.06
CA LEU A 137 12.78 -6.86 -7.52
C LEU A 137 13.75 -6.36 -6.46
N ASP A 138 14.90 -7.03 -6.34
CA ASP A 138 16.00 -6.47 -5.59
C ASP A 138 16.60 -5.25 -6.31
N GLY A 139 17.52 -4.55 -5.64
CA GLY A 139 18.10 -3.31 -6.17
C GLY A 139 18.88 -3.53 -7.47
N ASP A 140 19.57 -4.66 -7.60
CA ASP A 140 20.45 -4.94 -8.72
C ASP A 140 19.65 -5.33 -9.98
N ASP A 141 18.59 -6.12 -9.79
CA ASP A 141 17.65 -6.50 -10.85
C ASP A 141 16.89 -5.28 -11.37
N LEU A 142 16.39 -4.42 -10.46
CA LEU A 142 15.71 -3.20 -10.87
C LEU A 142 16.66 -2.24 -11.58
N GLU A 143 17.88 -2.05 -11.06
CA GLU A 143 18.88 -1.20 -11.70
C GLU A 143 19.20 -1.69 -13.11
N SER A 144 19.36 -2.99 -13.29
CA SER A 144 19.59 -3.61 -14.60
C SER A 144 18.44 -3.34 -15.57
N ALA A 145 17.19 -3.50 -15.12
CA ALA A 145 16.00 -3.20 -15.90
C ALA A 145 15.90 -1.71 -16.28
N LEU A 146 16.21 -0.81 -15.34
CA LEU A 146 16.20 0.64 -15.57
C LEU A 146 17.28 1.05 -16.59
N ARG A 147 18.49 0.51 -16.48
CA ARG A 147 19.57 0.76 -17.45
C ARG A 147 19.20 0.29 -18.86
N ALA A 148 18.56 -0.87 -19.00
CA ALA A 148 18.09 -1.37 -20.29
C ALA A 148 17.09 -0.42 -20.98
N LEU A 149 16.33 0.34 -20.19
CA LEU A 149 15.37 1.34 -20.67
C LEU A 149 15.94 2.75 -20.78
N SER A 150 17.25 2.94 -20.54
CA SER A 150 17.87 4.27 -20.41
C SER A 150 17.17 5.16 -19.37
N ALA A 151 16.61 4.55 -18.32
CA ALA A 151 15.92 5.24 -17.24
C ALA A 151 16.89 5.58 -16.08
N PRO A 152 16.59 6.62 -15.28
CA PRO A 152 17.36 6.91 -14.07
C PRO A 152 17.35 5.72 -13.11
N THR A 153 18.52 5.37 -12.57
CA THR A 153 18.68 4.26 -11.60
C THR A 153 18.54 4.72 -10.13
N SER A 154 18.36 6.02 -9.91
CA SER A 154 18.10 6.61 -8.59
C SER A 154 17.13 7.78 -8.70
N GLY A 155 16.46 8.11 -7.59
CA GLY A 155 15.50 9.21 -7.55
C GLY A 155 14.17 8.86 -8.18
N LEU A 156 13.76 9.61 -9.21
CA LEU A 156 12.46 9.49 -9.86
C LEU A 156 12.57 8.84 -11.24
N VAL A 157 11.63 7.93 -11.53
CA VAL A 157 11.47 7.25 -12.81
C VAL A 157 10.16 7.71 -13.44
N ALA A 158 10.23 8.10 -14.71
CA ALA A 158 9.05 8.48 -15.48
C ALA A 158 8.05 7.31 -15.57
N ALA A 159 6.75 7.62 -15.48
CA ALA A 159 5.67 6.62 -15.52
C ALA A 159 5.79 5.64 -16.69
N ALA A 160 6.20 6.13 -17.87
CA ALA A 160 6.35 5.30 -19.06
C ALA A 160 7.41 4.19 -18.90
N HIS A 161 8.54 4.48 -18.23
CA HIS A 161 9.57 3.49 -17.96
C HIS A 161 9.12 2.51 -16.87
N ALA A 162 8.51 3.02 -15.80
CA ALA A 162 8.00 2.18 -14.72
C ALA A 162 6.91 1.19 -15.20
N ARG A 163 5.97 1.65 -16.04
CA ARG A 163 4.95 0.78 -16.66
C ARG A 163 5.57 -0.30 -17.54
N ARG A 164 6.57 0.04 -18.38
CA ARG A 164 7.28 -0.97 -19.20
C ARG A 164 7.93 -2.07 -18.35
N ILE A 165 8.51 -1.71 -17.20
CA ILE A 165 9.10 -2.70 -16.28
C ILE A 165 7.99 -3.60 -15.73
N LEU A 166 6.90 -3.02 -15.22
CA LEU A 166 5.76 -3.79 -14.71
C LEU A 166 5.17 -4.72 -15.78
N ASP A 167 4.99 -4.22 -17.00
CA ASP A 167 4.47 -5.01 -18.13
C ASP A 167 5.41 -6.17 -18.46
N SER A 168 6.73 -5.95 -18.43
CA SER A 168 7.72 -7.00 -18.69
C SER A 168 7.71 -8.14 -17.67
N LEU A 169 7.31 -7.86 -16.43
CA LEU A 169 7.16 -8.85 -15.36
C LEU A 169 5.84 -9.62 -15.45
N CYS A 170 4.81 -9.01 -16.06
CA CYS A 170 3.51 -9.61 -16.29
C CYS A 170 3.44 -10.49 -17.54
N VAL A 171 4.50 -10.54 -18.36
CA VAL A 171 4.55 -11.44 -19.52
C VAL A 171 4.70 -12.89 -19.03
N PRO A 172 3.73 -13.79 -19.28
CA PRO A 172 3.92 -15.20 -19.00
C PRO A 172 5.10 -15.70 -19.83
N ALA A 173 5.98 -16.51 -19.24
CA ALA A 173 7.17 -17.07 -19.90
C ALA A 173 6.86 -17.80 -21.24
N SER A 174 5.59 -18.13 -21.51
CA SER A 174 5.12 -18.70 -22.78
C SER A 174 5.04 -17.70 -23.96
N ALA A 175 5.19 -16.40 -23.73
CA ALA A 175 5.14 -15.36 -24.77
C ALA A 175 6.51 -14.84 -25.19
N LEU A 176 7.59 -15.37 -24.60
CA LEU A 176 8.94 -15.15 -25.10
C LEU A 176 9.10 -15.94 -26.42
N PRO A 177 9.54 -15.29 -27.52
CA PRO A 177 9.82 -16.02 -28.75
C PRO A 177 10.85 -17.13 -28.45
N PRO A 178 10.68 -18.34 -29.01
CA PRO A 178 11.61 -19.43 -28.76
C PRO A 178 13.01 -18.98 -29.16
N ASP A 179 13.95 -19.25 -28.27
CA ASP A 179 15.35 -18.87 -28.40
C ASP A 179 15.89 -19.39 -29.75
N PRO A 180 16.37 -18.53 -30.68
CA PRO A 180 16.82 -18.95 -32.02
C PRO A 180 18.06 -19.86 -32.00
N LYS A 181 18.53 -20.27 -30.81
CA LYS A 181 19.70 -21.12 -30.59
C LYS A 181 19.40 -22.45 -29.90
N SER A 182 18.16 -22.94 -29.94
CA SER A 182 17.90 -24.34 -29.56
C SER A 182 18.27 -25.27 -30.73
N PRO A 183 19.30 -26.13 -30.60
CA PRO A 183 19.62 -27.09 -31.64
C PRO A 183 18.51 -28.15 -31.68
N THR A 184 17.85 -28.27 -32.83
CA THR A 184 16.97 -29.39 -33.14
C THR A 184 17.79 -30.68 -33.09
N SER A 185 17.44 -31.56 -32.14
CA SER A 185 17.84 -32.98 -32.15
C SER A 185 16.80 -33.80 -32.89
#